data_AF-A0A100WLM7-F1
#
_entry.id   AF-A0A100WLM7-F1
#
_cell.length_a   1.000
_cell.length_b   1.000
_cell.length_c   1.000
_cell.angle_alpha   90.00
_cell.angle_beta   90.00
_cell.angle_gamma   90.00
#
_symmetry.space_group_name_H-M   'P 1'
#
loop_
_entity.id
_entity.type
_entity.pdbx_description
1 polymer ?
#
loop_
_entity_poly.entity_id
_entity_poly.type
_entity_poly.pdbx_seq_one_letter_code
_entity_poly.pdbx_strand_id
1 'polypeptide(L)'
;MGNAQVGTLRDALRNYAEAKNRHDVDAVVAAYTPDGSYRDSGVGRPISGQDQLRAFYQAVFRSIPDYHGQFDGVAFAENTAVVWGRMTGTVSDDLLGLPATAGNRIDIPVTFVCTFRNGQLTSDTGYFDTQLLYQQAGVPATEPDILTFVAGWEQFWAAPGDATGVHDLVTDDVALYWPGATEPLRGRDAYAGRLAAAVQLIPDLTLSVVQFAHRDGHLMLAWEGRGTIGGELRQWPGVDRFRLRGNRTAETTVVFDTRSVLPTVPATS
;
A
#
# COMPACT_ATOMS: atom_id res chain seq x y z
N MET A 1 -18.71 -8.40 -36.10
CA MET A 1 -19.72 -7.83 -35.15
C MET A 1 -20.75 -7.06 -35.95
N GLY A 2 -22.03 -7.14 -35.59
CA GLY A 2 -23.09 -6.36 -36.25
C GLY A 2 -23.10 -4.91 -35.78
N ASN A 3 -23.33 -3.95 -36.68
CA ASN A 3 -23.34 -2.51 -36.38
C ASN A 3 -24.31 -2.11 -35.24
N ALA A 4 -25.41 -2.87 -35.05
CA ALA A 4 -26.38 -2.61 -33.99
C ALA A 4 -25.83 -2.86 -32.58
N GLN A 5 -25.06 -3.93 -32.38
CA GLN A 5 -24.50 -4.31 -31.08
C GLN A 5 -23.43 -3.31 -30.61
N VAL A 6 -22.57 -2.85 -31.52
CA VAL A 6 -21.58 -1.79 -31.23
C VAL A 6 -22.29 -0.46 -30.91
N GLY A 7 -23.41 -0.16 -31.59
CA GLY A 7 -24.25 0.99 -31.27
C GLY A 7 -24.78 0.94 -29.83
N THR A 8 -25.33 -0.19 -29.41
CA THR A 8 -25.83 -0.39 -28.03
C THR A 8 -24.73 -0.23 -26.97
N LEU A 9 -23.54 -0.80 -27.19
CA LEU A 9 -22.41 -0.64 -26.25
C LEU A 9 -21.94 0.81 -26.15
N ARG A 10 -21.90 1.51 -27.28
CA ARG A 10 -21.53 2.93 -27.33
C ARG A 10 -22.51 3.79 -26.54
N ASP A 11 -23.80 3.55 -26.71
CA ASP A 11 -24.85 4.27 -25.98
C ASP A 11 -24.80 3.97 -24.48
N ALA A 12 -24.62 2.70 -24.09
CA ALA A 12 -24.48 2.29 -22.69
C ALA A 12 -23.29 2.97 -22.00
N LEU A 13 -22.11 2.93 -22.64
CA LEU A 13 -20.89 3.58 -22.15
C LEU A 13 -21.07 5.10 -22.03
N ARG A 14 -21.64 5.75 -23.06
CA ARG A 14 -21.90 7.20 -23.04
C ARG A 14 -22.84 7.56 -21.89
N ASN A 15 -23.96 6.86 -21.76
CA ASN A 15 -24.95 7.14 -20.72
C ASN A 15 -24.35 6.98 -19.31
N TYR A 16 -23.52 5.95 -19.10
CA TYR A 16 -22.78 5.75 -17.86
C TYR A 16 -21.79 6.90 -17.57
N ALA A 17 -20.99 7.30 -18.56
CA ALA A 17 -20.04 8.40 -18.41
C ALA A 17 -20.74 9.74 -18.14
N GLU A 18 -21.84 10.03 -18.83
CA GLU A 18 -22.64 11.24 -18.60
C GLU A 18 -23.32 11.23 -17.23
N ALA A 19 -23.83 10.07 -16.77
CA ALA A 19 -24.37 9.94 -15.42
C ALA A 19 -23.29 10.26 -14.36
N LYS A 20 -22.06 9.78 -14.56
CA LYS A 20 -20.92 10.14 -13.70
C LYS A 20 -20.62 11.64 -13.75
N ASN A 21 -20.60 12.28 -14.92
CA ASN A 21 -20.32 13.71 -15.02
C ASN A 21 -21.45 14.60 -14.47
N ARG A 22 -22.69 14.10 -14.39
CA ARG A 22 -23.82 14.77 -13.70
C ARG A 22 -23.90 14.45 -12.21
N HIS A 23 -23.00 13.61 -11.70
CA HIS A 23 -23.00 13.07 -10.33
C HIS A 23 -24.31 12.38 -9.94
N ASP A 24 -24.99 11.77 -10.93
CA ASP A 24 -26.27 11.08 -10.77
C ASP A 24 -26.03 9.63 -10.32
N VAL A 25 -25.88 9.45 -9.00
CA VAL A 25 -25.57 8.13 -8.42
C VAL A 25 -26.63 7.07 -8.79
N ASP A 26 -27.91 7.45 -8.88
CA ASP A 26 -28.97 6.51 -9.25
C ASP A 26 -28.80 6.00 -10.67
N ALA A 27 -28.55 6.90 -11.63
CA ALA A 27 -28.29 6.51 -13.02
C ALA A 27 -26.98 5.74 -13.17
N VAL A 28 -25.93 6.11 -12.42
CA VAL A 28 -24.66 5.38 -12.41
C VAL A 28 -24.86 3.94 -11.95
N VAL A 29 -25.56 3.73 -10.83
CA VAL A 29 -25.79 2.38 -10.27
C VAL A 29 -26.74 1.57 -11.17
N ALA A 30 -27.75 2.19 -11.77
CA ALA A 30 -28.67 1.52 -12.70
C ALA A 30 -27.99 1.06 -14.00
N ALA A 31 -26.86 1.67 -14.37
CA ALA A 31 -26.05 1.24 -15.51
C ALA A 31 -25.36 -0.11 -15.27
N TYR A 32 -25.17 -0.53 -14.02
CA TYR A 32 -24.60 -1.83 -13.66
C TYR A 32 -25.67 -2.92 -13.57
N THR A 33 -25.28 -4.17 -13.89
CA THR A 33 -26.07 -5.34 -13.51
C THR A 33 -26.15 -5.44 -11.98
N PRO A 34 -27.15 -6.16 -11.41
CA PRO A 34 -27.28 -6.30 -9.95
C PRO A 34 -26.02 -6.84 -9.25
N ASP A 35 -25.29 -7.71 -9.96
CA ASP A 35 -24.02 -8.35 -9.59
C ASP A 35 -22.77 -7.63 -10.13
N GLY A 36 -22.94 -6.45 -10.75
CA GLY A 36 -21.87 -5.69 -11.36
C GLY A 36 -20.81 -5.23 -10.36
N SER A 37 -19.59 -4.99 -10.84
CA SER A 37 -18.47 -4.60 -9.97
C SER A 37 -17.60 -3.50 -10.55
N TYR A 38 -17.00 -2.72 -9.67
CA TYR A 38 -15.97 -1.74 -9.99
C TYR A 38 -14.66 -2.08 -9.26
N ARG A 39 -13.53 -1.85 -9.93
CA ARG A 39 -12.18 -1.92 -9.34
C ARG A 39 -11.28 -0.87 -9.99
N ASP A 40 -10.31 -0.37 -9.23
CA ASP A 40 -9.13 0.27 -9.79
C ASP A 40 -7.84 -0.20 -9.10
N SER A 41 -6.70 0.35 -9.55
CA SER A 41 -5.36 0.08 -9.01
C SER A 41 -5.21 0.41 -7.51
N GLY A 42 -6.03 1.32 -6.97
CA GLY A 42 -6.00 1.75 -5.56
C GLY A 42 -6.88 0.90 -4.66
N VAL A 43 -7.92 0.30 -5.22
CA VAL A 43 -8.90 -0.51 -4.47
C VAL A 43 -8.40 -1.95 -4.26
N GLY A 44 -8.24 -2.37 -2.99
CA GLY A 44 -7.78 -3.72 -2.64
C GLY A 44 -8.73 -4.86 -3.03
N ARG A 45 -10.05 -4.66 -2.90
CA ARG A 45 -11.10 -5.66 -3.27
C ARG A 45 -12.18 -5.02 -4.13
N PRO A 46 -12.76 -5.71 -5.14
CA PRO A 46 -13.74 -5.10 -6.02
C PRO A 46 -14.97 -4.64 -5.23
N ILE A 47 -15.44 -3.44 -5.53
CA ILE A 47 -16.71 -2.90 -5.03
C ILE A 47 -17.81 -3.61 -5.81
N SER A 48 -18.59 -4.45 -5.13
CA SER A 48 -19.46 -5.43 -5.81
C SER A 48 -20.91 -5.27 -5.39
N GLY A 49 -21.80 -5.25 -6.38
CA GLY A 49 -23.24 -5.08 -6.18
C GLY A 49 -23.66 -3.62 -6.01
N GLN A 50 -24.93 -3.36 -6.33
CA GLN A 50 -25.48 -2.01 -6.46
C GLN A 50 -25.40 -1.18 -5.17
N ASP A 51 -25.57 -1.79 -4.00
CA ASP A 51 -25.48 -1.07 -2.71
C ASP A 51 -24.07 -0.56 -2.41
N GLN A 52 -23.04 -1.38 -2.68
CA GLN A 52 -21.65 -0.97 -2.47
C GLN A 52 -21.23 0.06 -3.52
N LEU A 53 -21.65 -0.12 -4.78
CA LEU A 53 -21.40 0.86 -5.85
C LEU A 53 -22.03 2.21 -5.51
N ARG A 54 -23.26 2.22 -4.99
CA ARG A 54 -23.93 3.44 -4.54
C ARG A 54 -23.12 4.19 -3.48
N ALA A 55 -22.72 3.49 -2.42
CA ALA A 55 -21.91 4.08 -1.36
C ALA A 55 -20.57 4.61 -1.89
N PHE A 56 -19.94 3.87 -2.81
CA PHE A 56 -18.69 4.26 -3.44
C PHE A 56 -18.82 5.55 -4.27
N TYR A 57 -19.77 5.63 -5.20
CA TYR A 57 -19.93 6.84 -6.02
C TYR A 57 -20.39 8.05 -5.21
N GLN A 58 -21.19 7.86 -4.16
CA GLN A 58 -21.49 8.92 -3.18
C GLN A 58 -20.22 9.40 -2.46
N ALA A 59 -19.26 8.53 -2.18
CA ALA A 59 -17.96 8.94 -1.64
C ALA A 59 -17.13 9.68 -2.69
N VAL A 60 -17.04 9.17 -3.93
CA VAL A 60 -16.31 9.83 -5.03
C VAL A 60 -16.79 11.27 -5.24
N PHE A 61 -18.09 11.50 -5.36
CA PHE A 61 -18.63 12.83 -5.63
C PHE A 61 -18.61 13.75 -4.40
N ARG A 62 -18.52 13.20 -3.17
CA ARG A 62 -18.21 14.01 -1.99
C ARG A 62 -16.75 14.42 -1.96
N SER A 63 -15.83 13.52 -2.31
CA SER A 63 -14.40 13.80 -2.33
C SER A 63 -13.99 14.74 -3.47
N ILE A 64 -14.66 14.67 -4.62
CA ILE A 64 -14.38 15.48 -5.81
C ILE A 64 -15.72 16.05 -6.33
N PRO A 65 -16.22 17.16 -5.74
CA PRO A 65 -17.56 17.70 -6.02
C PRO A 65 -17.79 18.21 -7.44
N ASP A 66 -16.71 18.47 -8.18
CA ASP A 66 -16.70 18.89 -9.59
C ASP A 66 -16.07 17.81 -10.49
N TYR A 67 -16.14 16.53 -10.06
CA TYR A 67 -15.62 15.38 -10.83
C TYR A 67 -16.05 15.48 -12.29
N HIS A 68 -15.09 15.35 -13.19
CA HIS A 68 -15.34 15.32 -14.62
C HIS A 68 -14.41 14.32 -15.32
N GLY A 69 -15.01 13.38 -16.05
CA GLY A 69 -14.33 12.47 -16.95
C GLY A 69 -14.46 12.93 -18.39
N GLN A 70 -13.34 13.01 -19.09
CA GLN A 70 -13.28 13.28 -20.53
C GLN A 70 -12.60 12.11 -21.23
N PHE A 71 -13.27 11.52 -22.23
CA PHE A 71 -12.65 10.49 -23.07
C PHE A 71 -11.96 11.14 -24.27
N ASP A 72 -10.69 10.79 -24.47
CA ASP A 72 -9.94 11.15 -25.67
C ASP A 72 -10.18 10.13 -26.78
N GLY A 73 -10.53 8.89 -26.42
CA GLY A 73 -10.93 7.88 -27.37
C GLY A 73 -11.52 6.62 -26.74
N VAL A 74 -12.03 5.75 -27.62
CA VAL A 74 -12.67 4.49 -27.25
C VAL A 74 -12.42 3.43 -28.31
N ALA A 75 -12.19 2.19 -27.87
CA ALA A 75 -12.16 0.99 -28.70
C ALA A 75 -13.23 0.00 -28.22
N PHE A 76 -13.90 -0.66 -29.17
CA PHE A 76 -14.96 -1.63 -28.87
C PHE A 76 -14.58 -3.03 -29.34
N ALA A 77 -14.91 -4.02 -28.52
CA ALA A 77 -14.98 -5.43 -28.85
C ALA A 77 -16.42 -5.94 -28.66
N GLU A 78 -16.62 -7.26 -28.52
CA GLU A 78 -17.96 -7.88 -28.60
C GLU A 78 -18.88 -7.44 -27.47
N ASN A 79 -18.33 -7.44 -26.27
CA ASN A 79 -18.99 -7.10 -25.02
C ASN A 79 -18.12 -6.17 -24.15
N THR A 80 -17.04 -5.64 -24.71
CA THR A 80 -16.02 -4.89 -23.96
C THR A 80 -15.79 -3.55 -24.66
N ALA A 81 -15.67 -2.48 -23.87
CA ALA A 81 -15.18 -1.20 -24.34
C ALA A 81 -13.93 -0.81 -23.54
N VAL A 82 -12.92 -0.32 -24.24
CA VAL A 82 -11.72 0.27 -23.63
C VAL A 82 -11.76 1.76 -23.92
N VAL A 83 -11.79 2.58 -22.87
CA VAL A 83 -11.75 4.05 -22.99
C VAL A 83 -10.45 4.58 -22.40
N TRP A 84 -9.90 5.62 -23.00
CA TRP A 84 -8.78 6.38 -22.44
C TRP A 84 -9.09 7.87 -22.47
N GLY A 85 -8.53 8.59 -21.52
CA GLY A 85 -8.73 10.04 -21.42
C GLY A 85 -8.25 10.60 -20.10
N ARG A 86 -8.99 11.55 -19.54
CA ARG A 86 -8.63 12.27 -18.32
C ARG A 86 -9.76 12.28 -17.30
N MET A 87 -9.38 12.20 -16.03
CA MET A 87 -10.23 12.43 -14.87
C MET A 87 -9.74 13.70 -14.16
N THR A 88 -10.61 14.70 -14.06
CA THR A 88 -10.30 16.00 -13.48
C THR A 88 -11.25 16.35 -12.35
N GLY A 89 -10.81 17.24 -11.47
CA GLY A 89 -11.65 17.86 -10.47
C GLY A 89 -10.82 18.54 -9.38
N THR A 90 -11.50 19.00 -8.35
CA THR A 90 -11.00 19.69 -7.18
C THR A 90 -11.34 18.85 -5.97
N VAL A 91 -10.30 18.44 -5.23
CA VAL A 91 -10.44 17.53 -4.09
C VAL A 91 -10.89 18.33 -2.86
N SER A 92 -11.76 17.72 -2.06
CA SER A 92 -12.11 18.20 -0.72
C SER A 92 -10.99 17.90 0.29
N ASP A 93 -11.24 18.04 1.59
CA ASP A 93 -10.30 17.67 2.65
C ASP A 93 -10.12 16.14 2.82
N ASP A 94 -10.92 15.34 2.10
CA ASP A 94 -10.88 13.89 2.08
C ASP A 94 -11.00 13.34 0.65
N LEU A 95 -10.12 12.40 0.30
CA LEU A 95 -10.17 11.60 -0.91
C LEU A 95 -10.44 10.13 -0.54
N LEU A 96 -11.72 9.73 -0.56
CA LEU A 96 -12.17 8.36 -0.29
C LEU A 96 -11.68 7.79 1.05
N GLY A 97 -11.72 8.59 2.11
CA GLY A 97 -11.26 8.23 3.46
C GLY A 97 -9.79 8.54 3.74
N LEU A 98 -9.06 9.10 2.75
CA LEU A 98 -7.69 9.57 2.93
C LEU A 98 -7.68 11.09 3.12
N PRO A 99 -7.02 11.62 4.17
CA PRO A 99 -6.82 13.05 4.31
C PRO A 99 -6.14 13.64 3.06
N ALA A 100 -6.72 14.70 2.52
CA ALA A 100 -6.27 15.40 1.33
C ALA A 100 -6.19 16.91 1.58
N THR A 101 -5.55 17.64 0.67
CA THR A 101 -5.49 19.10 0.77
C THR A 101 -6.67 19.70 0.02
N ALA A 102 -7.66 20.22 0.76
CA ALA A 102 -8.85 20.83 0.17
C ALA A 102 -8.51 21.93 -0.84
N GLY A 103 -9.15 21.90 -1.99
CA GLY A 103 -8.95 22.85 -3.09
C GLY A 103 -7.85 22.45 -4.08
N ASN A 104 -7.09 21.38 -3.82
CA ASN A 104 -6.12 20.89 -4.79
C ASN A 104 -6.83 20.34 -6.03
N ARG A 105 -6.28 20.65 -7.21
CA ARG A 105 -6.80 20.11 -8.47
C ARG A 105 -6.08 18.82 -8.84
N ILE A 106 -6.86 17.86 -9.30
CA ILE A 106 -6.38 16.63 -9.94
C ILE A 106 -6.63 16.68 -11.44
N ASP A 107 -5.72 16.05 -12.18
CA ASP A 107 -5.81 15.90 -13.62
C ASP A 107 -5.03 14.64 -14.04
N ILE A 108 -5.75 13.52 -14.06
CA ILE A 108 -5.18 12.17 -14.08
C ILE A 108 -5.49 11.49 -15.41
N PRO A 109 -4.46 11.04 -16.17
CA PRO A 109 -4.68 10.13 -17.29
C PRO A 109 -5.27 8.80 -16.81
N VAL A 110 -6.34 8.37 -17.46
CA VAL A 110 -7.09 7.16 -17.09
C VAL A 110 -7.30 6.26 -18.30
N THR A 111 -7.35 4.95 -18.03
CA THR A 111 -7.89 3.95 -18.94
C THR A 111 -8.94 3.13 -18.19
N PHE A 112 -10.13 2.95 -18.74
CA PHE A 112 -11.13 2.03 -18.19
C PHE A 112 -11.42 0.91 -19.17
N VAL A 113 -11.51 -0.31 -18.64
CA VAL A 113 -11.96 -1.50 -19.36
C VAL A 113 -13.31 -1.89 -18.81
N CYS A 114 -14.34 -1.69 -19.61
CA CYS A 114 -15.73 -1.90 -19.24
C CYS A 114 -16.28 -3.14 -19.96
N THR A 115 -16.84 -4.10 -19.23
CA THR A 115 -17.53 -5.26 -19.81
C THR A 115 -19.03 -5.15 -19.61
N PHE A 116 -19.80 -5.60 -20.60
CA PHE A 116 -21.23 -5.41 -20.68
C PHE A 116 -21.98 -6.72 -20.92
N ARG A 117 -23.19 -6.79 -20.38
CA ARG A 117 -24.20 -7.81 -20.68
C ARG A 117 -25.54 -7.12 -20.85
N ASN A 118 -26.18 -7.31 -22.01
CA ASN A 118 -27.49 -6.71 -22.32
C ASN A 118 -27.54 -5.17 -22.13
N GLY A 119 -26.45 -4.47 -22.46
CA GLY A 119 -26.37 -3.01 -22.33
C GLY A 119 -26.11 -2.50 -20.91
N GLN A 120 -25.87 -3.38 -19.93
CA GLN A 120 -25.48 -3.02 -18.56
C GLN A 120 -24.05 -3.46 -18.26
N LEU A 121 -23.36 -2.73 -17.39
CA LEU A 121 -22.00 -3.02 -16.94
C LEU A 121 -21.99 -4.25 -16.02
N THR A 122 -21.24 -5.28 -16.39
CA THR A 122 -20.88 -6.39 -15.50
C THR A 122 -19.59 -6.10 -14.74
N SER A 123 -18.66 -5.36 -15.37
CA SER A 123 -17.47 -4.86 -14.70
C SER A 123 -16.99 -3.53 -15.27
N ASP A 124 -16.45 -2.68 -14.41
CA ASP A 124 -15.65 -1.50 -14.78
C ASP A 124 -14.31 -1.57 -14.06
N THR A 125 -13.21 -1.61 -14.82
CA THR A 125 -11.85 -1.66 -14.25
C THR A 125 -11.05 -0.44 -14.69
N GLY A 126 -10.70 0.41 -13.72
CA GLY A 126 -9.87 1.59 -13.91
C GLY A 126 -8.38 1.30 -13.75
N TYR A 127 -7.58 1.79 -14.69
CA TYR A 127 -6.13 1.80 -14.66
C TYR A 127 -5.64 3.24 -14.76
N PHE A 128 -5.01 3.72 -13.69
CA PHE A 128 -4.40 5.04 -13.62
C PHE A 128 -3.33 5.07 -12.54
N ASP A 129 -2.49 6.11 -12.59
CA ASP A 129 -1.44 6.34 -11.61
C ASP A 129 -2.05 6.85 -10.29
N THR A 130 -2.23 5.94 -9.34
CA THR A 130 -2.77 6.26 -8.00
C THR A 130 -1.81 7.12 -7.20
N GLN A 131 -0.50 7.01 -7.43
CA GLN A 131 0.48 7.83 -6.74
C GLN A 131 0.42 9.27 -7.23
N LEU A 132 0.27 9.48 -8.55
CA LEU A 132 0.03 10.81 -9.11
C LEU A 132 -1.28 11.41 -8.59
N LEU A 133 -2.35 10.62 -8.51
CA LEU A 133 -3.62 11.05 -7.92
C LEU A 133 -3.42 11.55 -6.48
N TYR A 134 -2.78 10.76 -5.63
CA TYR A 134 -2.50 11.13 -4.24
C TYR A 134 -1.62 12.37 -4.14
N GLN A 135 -0.55 12.45 -4.92
CA GLN A 135 0.33 13.59 -4.96
C GLN A 135 -0.42 14.88 -5.34
N GLN A 136 -1.21 14.85 -6.41
CA GLN A 136 -1.96 16.02 -6.87
C GLN A 136 -3.07 16.41 -5.87
N ALA A 137 -3.75 15.42 -5.29
CA ALA A 137 -4.75 15.63 -4.24
C ALA A 137 -4.16 16.18 -2.92
N GLY A 138 -2.82 16.20 -2.79
CA GLY A 138 -2.17 16.57 -1.53
C GLY A 138 -2.46 15.56 -0.42
N VAL A 139 -2.68 14.30 -0.79
CA VAL A 139 -2.64 13.18 0.15
C VAL A 139 -1.18 13.04 0.59
N PRO A 140 -0.88 13.08 1.89
CA PRO A 140 0.49 12.95 2.38
C PRO A 140 1.15 11.69 1.81
N ALA A 141 2.26 11.86 1.07
CA ALA A 141 3.14 10.74 0.73
C ALA A 141 3.64 10.11 2.03
N THR A 142 3.78 8.77 2.07
CA THR A 142 4.30 7.94 3.19
C THR A 142 4.48 8.70 4.49
N GLU A 143 3.55 8.49 5.44
CA GLU A 143 3.49 9.13 6.76
C GLU A 143 4.89 9.55 7.25
N PRO A 144 5.12 10.83 7.61
CA PRO A 144 6.39 11.32 8.15
C PRO A 144 6.96 10.43 9.26
N ASP A 145 6.07 9.75 9.97
CA ASP A 145 6.33 8.75 11.00
C ASP A 145 7.15 7.55 10.51
N ILE A 146 6.99 7.09 9.26
CA ILE A 146 7.74 5.94 8.72
C ILE A 146 9.19 6.34 8.44
N LEU A 147 9.42 7.47 7.80
CA LEU A 147 10.78 7.95 7.55
C LEU A 147 11.49 8.25 8.86
N THR A 148 10.75 8.77 9.84
CA THR A 148 11.24 8.97 11.21
C THR A 148 11.59 7.63 11.87
N PHE A 149 10.74 6.62 11.75
CA PHE A 149 11.01 5.27 12.27
C PHE A 149 12.23 4.62 11.59
N VAL A 150 12.33 4.67 10.26
CA VAL A 150 13.46 4.10 9.49
C VAL A 150 14.77 4.80 9.87
N ALA A 151 14.77 6.14 9.95
CA ALA A 151 15.95 6.89 10.37
C ALA A 151 16.36 6.56 11.81
N GLY A 152 15.39 6.46 12.73
CA GLY A 152 15.65 6.05 14.11
C GLY A 152 16.16 4.61 14.23
N TRP A 153 15.61 3.69 13.42
CA TRP A 153 16.07 2.30 13.34
C TRP A 153 17.51 2.22 12.84
N GLU A 154 17.84 2.95 11.78
CA GLU A 154 19.19 3.01 11.22
C GLU A 154 20.18 3.61 12.23
N GLN A 155 19.80 4.71 12.90
CA GLN A 155 20.61 5.33 13.94
C GLN A 155 20.89 4.38 15.11
N PHE A 156 19.89 3.64 15.58
CA PHE A 156 20.06 2.66 16.65
C PHE A 156 21.02 1.53 16.23
N TRP A 157 20.82 0.97 15.04
CA TRP A 157 21.63 -0.16 14.57
C TRP A 157 23.02 0.21 14.05
N ALA A 158 23.29 1.49 13.82
CA ALA A 158 24.65 1.97 13.61
C ALA A 158 25.54 1.84 14.86
N ALA A 159 24.94 1.82 16.07
CA ALA A 159 25.65 1.68 17.34
C ALA A 159 24.77 1.05 18.45
N PRO A 160 24.42 -0.26 18.36
CA PRO A 160 23.43 -0.90 19.24
C PRO A 160 23.95 -1.26 20.64
N GLY A 161 25.04 -0.61 21.11
CA GLY A 161 25.70 -0.95 22.37
C GLY A 161 24.83 -0.75 23.61
N ASP A 162 23.95 0.26 23.58
CA ASP A 162 22.87 0.42 24.56
C ASP A 162 21.55 -0.08 23.95
N ALA A 163 21.22 -1.33 24.25
CA ALA A 163 20.00 -1.96 23.75
C ALA A 163 18.71 -1.29 24.26
N THR A 164 18.75 -0.49 25.33
CA THR A 164 17.56 0.20 25.83
C THR A 164 17.09 1.32 24.90
N GLY A 165 17.98 1.83 24.04
CA GLY A 165 17.63 2.80 23.00
C GLY A 165 16.54 2.32 22.04
N VAL A 166 16.30 1.00 21.94
CA VAL A 166 15.20 0.45 21.14
C VAL A 166 13.81 0.87 21.68
N HIS A 167 13.70 1.29 22.94
CA HIS A 167 12.44 1.74 23.56
C HIS A 167 11.81 2.94 22.84
N ASP A 168 12.61 3.75 22.15
CA ASP A 168 12.11 4.85 21.33
C ASP A 168 11.46 4.39 20.02
N LEU A 169 11.79 3.17 19.58
CA LEU A 169 11.31 2.57 18.33
C LEU A 169 10.15 1.60 18.54
N VAL A 170 9.87 1.15 19.76
CA VAL A 170 8.86 0.12 20.05
C VAL A 170 7.76 0.63 20.97
N THR A 171 6.55 0.10 20.82
CA THR A 171 5.48 0.35 21.79
C THR A 171 5.72 -0.44 23.08
N ASP A 172 5.10 -0.02 24.18
CA ASP A 172 5.22 -0.72 25.47
C ASP A 172 4.71 -2.17 25.39
N ASP A 173 3.70 -2.43 24.55
CA ASP A 173 3.07 -3.72 24.30
C ASP A 173 3.68 -4.52 23.13
N VAL A 174 4.88 -4.13 22.64
CA VAL A 174 5.49 -4.74 21.44
C VAL A 174 5.60 -6.26 21.53
N ALA A 175 5.35 -6.96 20.42
CA ALA A 175 5.66 -8.38 20.27
C ALA A 175 6.81 -8.59 19.26
N LEU A 176 7.90 -9.19 19.73
CA LEU A 176 9.08 -9.53 18.92
C LEU A 176 9.08 -11.02 18.56
N TYR A 177 8.92 -11.32 17.28
CA TYR A 177 9.11 -12.65 16.72
C TYR A 177 10.57 -12.79 16.29
N TRP A 178 11.35 -13.47 17.13
CA TRP A 178 12.78 -13.71 16.90
C TRP A 178 13.03 -15.08 16.25
N PRO A 179 13.97 -15.21 15.29
CA PRO A 179 14.32 -16.49 14.68
C PRO A 179 14.63 -17.59 15.69
N GLY A 180 13.90 -18.71 15.59
CA GLY A 180 14.06 -19.87 16.48
C GLY A 180 13.32 -19.80 17.81
N ALA A 181 12.68 -18.67 18.15
CA ALA A 181 11.78 -18.60 19.30
C ALA A 181 10.42 -19.25 18.96
N THR A 182 9.88 -20.06 19.87
CA THR A 182 8.56 -20.70 19.70
C THR A 182 7.40 -19.75 19.97
N GLU A 183 7.62 -18.74 20.82
CA GLU A 183 6.66 -17.69 21.14
C GLU A 183 7.32 -16.31 21.02
N PRO A 184 6.55 -15.26 20.68
CA PRO A 184 7.10 -13.91 20.63
C PRO A 184 7.48 -13.41 22.02
N LEU A 185 8.59 -12.68 22.11
CA LEU A 185 8.92 -11.92 23.30
C LEU A 185 7.97 -10.73 23.41
N ARG A 186 7.44 -10.47 24.60
CA ARG A 186 6.46 -9.41 24.82
C ARG A 186 7.01 -8.32 25.74
N GLY A 187 6.79 -7.07 25.32
CA GLY A 187 7.19 -5.88 26.05
C GLY A 187 8.60 -5.40 25.71
N ARG A 188 8.80 -4.08 25.82
CA ARG A 188 10.04 -3.40 25.43
C ARG A 188 11.30 -3.87 26.18
N ASP A 189 11.16 -4.32 27.43
CA ASP A 189 12.29 -4.79 28.23
C ASP A 189 12.79 -6.17 27.75
N ALA A 190 11.85 -7.07 27.42
CA ALA A 190 12.19 -8.36 26.84
C ALA A 190 12.81 -8.20 25.44
N TYR A 191 12.31 -7.24 24.66
CA TYR A 191 12.91 -6.85 23.38
C TYR A 191 14.36 -6.38 23.57
N ALA A 192 14.60 -5.38 24.42
CA ALA A 192 15.93 -4.84 24.70
C ALA A 192 16.88 -5.92 25.22
N GLY A 193 16.41 -6.79 26.12
CA GLY A 193 17.18 -7.93 26.62
C GLY A 193 17.63 -8.89 25.51
N ARG A 194 16.76 -9.14 24.50
CA ARG A 194 17.12 -9.98 23.35
C ARG A 194 18.19 -9.33 22.47
N LEU A 195 18.10 -8.02 22.24
CA LEU A 195 19.11 -7.28 21.48
C LEU A 195 20.44 -7.22 22.23
N ALA A 196 20.42 -6.96 23.54
CA ALA A 196 21.61 -6.97 24.38
C ALA A 196 22.34 -8.32 24.32
N ALA A 197 21.60 -9.43 24.33
CA ALA A 197 22.19 -10.76 24.17
C ALA A 197 22.84 -10.96 22.78
N ALA A 198 22.25 -10.40 21.72
CA ALA A 198 22.85 -10.45 20.38
C ALA A 198 24.15 -9.62 20.30
N VAL A 199 24.16 -8.41 20.87
CA VAL A 199 25.33 -7.53 20.91
C VAL A 199 26.44 -8.10 21.82
N GLN A 200 26.10 -8.79 22.90
CA GLN A 200 27.08 -9.51 23.72
C GLN A 200 27.81 -10.62 22.95
N LEU A 201 27.11 -11.28 22.01
CA LEU A 201 27.70 -12.31 21.16
C LEU A 201 28.55 -11.72 20.03
N ILE A 202 28.15 -10.56 19.49
CA ILE A 202 28.83 -9.86 18.39
C ILE A 202 28.98 -8.38 18.80
N PRO A 203 30.05 -8.02 19.55
CA PRO A 203 30.19 -6.68 20.14
C PRO A 203 30.28 -5.54 19.13
N ASP A 204 30.74 -5.83 17.92
CA ASP A 204 30.83 -4.89 16.80
C ASP A 204 29.66 -5.03 15.81
N LEU A 205 28.54 -5.63 16.25
CA LEU A 205 27.33 -5.78 15.46
C LEU A 205 26.80 -4.41 15.03
N THR A 206 26.63 -4.23 13.72
CA THR A 206 25.86 -3.12 13.15
C THR A 206 24.92 -3.63 12.07
N LEU A 207 23.80 -2.95 11.87
CA LEU A 207 22.92 -3.17 10.71
C LEU A 207 22.76 -1.86 9.94
N SER A 208 22.59 -1.97 8.63
CA SER A 208 22.36 -0.85 7.72
C SER A 208 21.13 -1.11 6.85
N VAL A 209 20.37 -0.06 6.55
CA VAL A 209 19.18 -0.17 5.69
C VAL A 209 19.61 -0.32 4.24
N VAL A 210 19.09 -1.34 3.55
CA VAL A 210 19.31 -1.54 2.11
C VAL A 210 18.17 -0.92 1.31
N GLN A 211 16.93 -1.28 1.64
CA GLN A 211 15.72 -0.75 1.02
C GLN A 211 14.51 -1.08 1.89
N PHE A 212 13.40 -0.35 1.70
CA PHE A 212 12.16 -0.66 2.41
C PHE A 212 10.92 -0.38 1.54
N ALA A 213 9.81 -1.02 1.92
CA ALA A 213 8.48 -0.78 1.36
C ALA A 213 7.46 -0.71 2.49
N HIS A 214 6.51 0.24 2.40
CA HIS A 214 5.48 0.43 3.42
C HIS A 214 4.08 0.52 2.80
N ARG A 215 3.10 -0.08 3.48
CA ARG A 215 1.68 0.06 3.18
C ARG A 215 0.82 -0.27 4.40
N ASP A 216 -0.20 0.54 4.68
CA ASP A 216 -1.24 0.25 5.70
C ASP A 216 -0.64 -0.14 7.08
N GLY A 217 0.32 0.65 7.57
CA GLY A 217 1.01 0.42 8.84
C GLY A 217 1.99 -0.77 8.84
N HIS A 218 2.21 -1.43 7.70
CA HIS A 218 3.17 -2.53 7.57
C HIS A 218 4.41 -2.05 6.82
N LEU A 219 5.58 -2.27 7.41
CA LEU A 219 6.88 -1.94 6.83
C LEU A 219 7.67 -3.24 6.62
N MET A 220 8.17 -3.44 5.40
CA MET A 220 9.20 -4.43 5.08
C MET A 220 10.51 -3.69 4.90
N LEU A 221 11.53 -4.00 5.70
CA LEU A 221 12.83 -3.34 5.65
C LEU A 221 13.91 -4.40 5.43
N ALA A 222 14.57 -4.36 4.29
CA ALA A 222 15.76 -5.15 4.02
C ALA A 222 16.98 -4.44 4.60
N TRP A 223 17.85 -5.21 5.25
CA TRP A 223 19.05 -4.70 5.90
C TRP A 223 20.26 -5.59 5.63
N GLU A 224 21.45 -5.03 5.77
CA GLU A 224 22.72 -5.76 5.80
C GLU A 224 23.34 -5.64 7.19
N GLY A 225 23.60 -6.77 7.82
CA GLY A 225 24.29 -6.88 9.10
C GLY A 225 25.78 -7.10 8.92
N ARG A 226 26.57 -6.57 9.85
CA ARG A 226 28.03 -6.68 9.88
C ARG A 226 28.49 -6.97 11.31
N GLY A 227 29.52 -7.80 11.46
CA GLY A 227 30.16 -8.03 12.76
C GLY A 227 31.21 -9.15 12.73
N THR A 228 31.98 -9.26 13.80
CA THR A 228 33.07 -10.22 13.96
C THR A 228 32.58 -11.50 14.64
N ILE A 229 32.70 -12.63 13.94
CA ILE A 229 32.18 -13.94 14.38
C ILE A 229 33.30 -14.97 14.24
N GLY A 230 33.70 -15.61 15.34
CA GLY A 230 34.80 -16.56 15.33
C GLY A 230 36.15 -15.94 14.91
N GLY A 231 36.33 -14.63 15.12
CA GLY A 231 37.54 -13.88 14.73
C GLY A 231 37.55 -13.40 13.27
N GLU A 232 36.50 -13.66 12.51
CA GLU A 232 36.36 -13.23 11.13
C GLU A 232 35.25 -12.17 11.01
N LEU A 233 35.53 -11.09 10.29
CA LEU A 233 34.54 -10.09 9.95
C LEU A 233 33.58 -10.63 8.89
N ARG A 234 32.28 -10.57 9.14
CA ARG A 234 31.23 -11.07 8.24
C ARG A 234 30.18 -10.01 7.92
N GLN A 235 29.52 -10.22 6.79
CA GLN A 235 28.31 -9.51 6.38
C GLN A 235 27.21 -10.52 6.05
N TRP A 236 25.97 -10.21 6.38
CA TRP A 236 24.82 -11.06 6.03
C TRP A 236 23.56 -10.22 5.80
N PRO A 237 22.71 -10.61 4.84
CA PRO A 237 21.44 -9.93 4.63
C PRO A 237 20.39 -10.40 5.62
N GLY A 238 19.40 -9.54 5.86
CA GLY A 238 18.16 -9.89 6.54
C GLY A 238 17.02 -8.99 6.12
N VAL A 239 15.83 -9.34 6.59
CA VAL A 239 14.61 -8.56 6.39
C VAL A 239 13.84 -8.55 7.71
N ASP A 240 13.40 -7.37 8.11
CA ASP A 240 12.45 -7.21 9.19
C ASP A 240 11.08 -6.80 8.64
N ARG A 241 10.03 -7.39 9.22
CA ARG A 241 8.66 -6.94 9.03
C ARG A 241 8.19 -6.24 10.31
N PHE A 242 7.67 -5.04 10.16
CA PHE A 242 7.10 -4.26 11.26
C PHE A 242 5.60 -4.04 11.07
N ARG A 243 4.87 -3.99 12.18
CA ARG A 243 3.51 -3.45 12.26
C ARG A 243 3.56 -2.18 13.11
N LEU A 244 3.52 -1.03 12.44
CA LEU A 244 3.66 0.29 13.03
C LEU A 244 2.37 0.76 13.72
N ARG A 245 2.54 1.56 14.76
CA ARG A 245 1.52 2.36 15.46
C ARG A 245 2.13 3.75 15.65
N GLY A 246 1.87 4.65 14.69
CA GLY A 246 2.61 5.91 14.56
C GLY A 246 4.07 5.66 14.20
N ASN A 247 4.99 6.37 14.84
CA ASN A 247 6.44 6.24 14.63
C ASN A 247 7.11 5.11 15.42
N ARG A 248 6.34 4.16 15.97
CA ARG A 248 6.84 3.01 16.74
C ARG A 248 6.26 1.72 16.22
N THR A 249 6.97 0.61 16.41
CA THR A 249 6.47 -0.72 16.06
C THR A 249 5.77 -1.41 17.23
N ALA A 250 4.59 -1.96 16.97
CA ALA A 250 3.85 -2.83 17.89
C ALA A 250 4.14 -4.32 17.65
N GLU A 251 4.65 -4.69 16.48
CA GLU A 251 5.15 -6.05 16.21
C GLU A 251 6.38 -6.00 15.31
N THR A 252 7.42 -6.73 15.67
CA THR A 252 8.59 -6.93 14.82
C THR A 252 8.76 -8.41 14.54
N THR A 253 8.89 -8.79 13.28
CA THR A 253 9.35 -10.12 12.87
C THR A 253 10.71 -10.00 12.22
N VAL A 254 11.72 -10.60 12.85
CA VAL A 254 13.09 -10.60 12.35
C VAL A 254 13.30 -11.84 11.50
N VAL A 255 13.83 -11.67 10.28
CA VAL A 255 14.08 -12.78 9.34
C VAL A 255 15.49 -12.69 8.78
N PHE A 256 16.32 -13.69 9.07
CA PHE A 256 17.64 -13.88 8.45
C PHE A 256 18.06 -15.34 8.58
N ASP A 257 19.05 -15.79 7.79
CA ASP A 257 19.63 -17.12 7.97
C ASP A 257 20.50 -17.13 9.24
N THR A 258 20.01 -17.78 10.29
CA THR A 258 20.71 -17.83 11.59
C THR A 258 22.04 -18.57 11.52
N ARG A 259 22.29 -19.39 10.48
CA ARG A 259 23.59 -20.04 10.29
C ARG A 259 24.68 -19.06 9.89
N SER A 260 24.31 -17.92 9.28
CA SER A 260 25.25 -16.87 8.90
C SER A 260 25.98 -16.26 10.09
N VAL A 261 25.38 -16.36 11.29
CA VAL A 261 25.94 -15.80 12.52
C VAL A 261 26.52 -16.84 13.49
N LEU A 262 26.67 -18.10 13.05
CA LEU A 262 27.33 -19.14 13.84
C LEU A 262 28.84 -19.17 13.57
N PRO A 263 29.68 -19.48 14.57
CA PRO A 263 31.09 -19.79 14.35
C PRO A 263 31.23 -20.98 13.39
N THR A 264 32.22 -20.93 12.50
CA THR A 264 32.54 -22.08 11.65
C THR A 264 33.07 -23.20 12.54
N VAL A 265 32.41 -24.36 12.56
CA VAL A 265 32.94 -25.54 13.21
C VAL A 265 34.02 -26.13 12.28
N PRO A 266 35.29 -26.26 12.70
CA PRO A 266 36.28 -26.92 11.87
C PRO A 266 35.85 -28.38 11.64
N ALA A 267 35.94 -28.83 10.38
CA ALA A 267 35.69 -30.22 10.05
C ALA A 267 36.70 -31.09 10.84
N THR A 268 36.19 -32.00 11.67
CA THR A 268 37.01 -33.00 12.32
C THR A 268 37.62 -33.88 11.24
N SER A 269 38.96 -33.88 11.18
CA SER A 269 39.76 -34.69 10.25
C SER A 269 39.78 -36.15 10.68
#